data_AF-A0A8S3HU03-F1
#
_entry.id   AF-A0A8S3HU03-F1
#
_cell.length_a   1.000
_cell.length_b   1.000
_cell.length_c   1.000
_cell.angle_alpha   90.00
_cell.angle_beta   90.00
_cell.angle_gamma   90.00
#
_symmetry.space_group_name_H-M   'P 1'
#
loop_
_entity.id
_entity.type
_entity.pdbx_description
1 polymer ?
#
loop_
_entity_poly.entity_id
_entity_poly.type
_entity_poly.pdbx_seq_one_letter_code
_entity_poly.pdbx_strand_id
1 'polypeptide(L)'
;MLGLTTTFAIGCHELPHEFGDYAVLIKSGFSHCRALFWNFISATTAFVGFFVGATVSTNESVRQWIFAVTIGMFLYIALVDLLPTLLTDTNFKCRRFICVNIGFLIGIAIMFLLAIFEDKLIELGS
;
A
#
# COMPACT_ATOMS: atom_id res chain seq x y z
N MET A 1 7.35 26.72 -0.13
CA MET A 1 7.39 25.95 -1.41
C MET A 1 7.54 24.45 -1.20
N LEU A 2 8.24 23.99 -0.14
CA LEU A 2 8.32 22.56 0.22
C LEU A 2 6.95 21.88 0.27
N GLY A 3 5.95 22.47 0.93
CA GLY A 3 4.61 21.88 1.04
C GLY A 3 3.92 21.57 -0.29
N LEU A 4 4.04 22.43 -1.32
CA LEU A 4 3.45 22.18 -2.64
C LEU A 4 4.16 21.02 -3.35
N THR A 5 5.48 20.97 -3.28
CA THR A 5 6.28 19.88 -3.86
C THR A 5 6.01 18.56 -3.13
N THR A 6 5.90 18.59 -1.80
CA THR A 6 5.59 17.42 -0.97
C THR A 6 4.17 16.91 -1.25
N THR A 7 3.15 17.78 -1.31
CA THR A 7 1.78 17.36 -1.65
C THR A 7 1.70 16.79 -3.07
N PHE A 8 2.42 17.37 -4.04
CA PHE A 8 2.47 16.84 -5.40
C PHE A 8 3.15 15.47 -5.46
N ALA A 9 4.30 15.31 -4.79
CA ALA A 9 5.01 14.03 -4.70
C ALA A 9 4.18 12.95 -3.99
N ILE A 10 3.39 13.34 -2.98
CA ILE A 10 2.48 12.44 -2.27
C ILE A 10 1.32 12.01 -3.19
N GLY A 11 0.64 12.97 -3.81
CA GLY A 11 -0.45 12.69 -4.74
C GLY A 11 -0.04 11.80 -5.92
N CYS A 12 1.19 11.95 -6.43
CA CYS A 12 1.71 11.10 -7.52
C CYS A 12 1.84 9.62 -7.14
N HIS A 13 2.03 9.27 -5.87
CA HIS A 13 2.13 7.88 -5.43
C HIS A 13 0.84 7.33 -4.80
N GLU A 14 -0.04 8.19 -4.30
CA GLU A 14 -1.37 7.79 -3.81
C GLU A 14 -2.36 7.56 -4.96
N LEU A 15 -2.24 8.29 -6.07
CA LEU A 15 -3.03 8.08 -7.29
C LEU A 15 -3.04 6.63 -7.78
N PRO A 16 -1.88 5.97 -8.01
CA PRO A 16 -1.87 4.57 -8.42
C PRO A 16 -2.45 3.62 -7.36
N HIS A 17 -2.35 3.96 -6.08
CA HIS A 17 -2.93 3.18 -4.98
C HIS A 17 -4.47 3.23 -5.02
N GLU A 18 -5.07 4.42 -5.09
CA GLU A 18 -6.53 4.58 -5.22
C GLU A 18 -7.08 3.99 -6.52
N PHE A 19 -6.35 4.10 -7.63
CA PHE A 19 -6.73 3.45 -8.88
C PHE A 19 -6.72 1.91 -8.78
N GLY A 20 -5.83 1.34 -7.95
CA GLY A 20 -5.79 -0.08 -7.65
C GLY A 20 -7.02 -0.54 -6.88
N ASP A 21 -7.39 0.16 -5.81
CA ASP A 21 -8.58 -0.13 -5.00
C ASP A 21 -9.87 -0.01 -5.83
N TYR A 22 -9.94 1.03 -6.67
CA TYR A 22 -11.02 1.19 -7.64
C TYR A 22 -11.09 0.01 -8.63
N ALA A 23 -9.94 -0.45 -9.15
CA ALA A 23 -9.90 -1.59 -10.07
C ALA A 23 -10.37 -2.89 -9.41
N VAL A 24 -10.06 -3.10 -8.13
CA VAL A 24 -10.56 -4.25 -7.35
C VAL A 24 -12.08 -4.17 -7.15
N LEU A 25 -12.62 -2.98 -6.84
CA LEU A 25 -14.06 -2.74 -6.69
C LEU A 25 -14.85 -2.92 -8.00
N ILE A 26 -14.28 -2.53 -9.13
CA ILE A 26 -14.89 -2.80 -10.44
C ILE A 26 -14.84 -4.29 -10.77
N LYS A 27 -13.72 -4.97 -10.48
CA LYS A 27 -13.56 -6.41 -10.70
C LYS A 27 -14.54 -7.24 -9.83
N SER A 28 -14.95 -6.72 -8.67
CA SER A 28 -15.97 -7.34 -7.82
C SER A 28 -17.43 -7.06 -8.26
N GLY A 29 -17.63 -6.33 -9.37
CA GLY A 29 -18.93 -6.18 -10.04
C GLY A 29 -19.71 -4.91 -9.71
N PHE A 30 -19.11 -3.92 -9.05
CA PHE A 30 -19.77 -2.65 -8.77
C PHE A 30 -19.81 -1.73 -10.01
N SER A 31 -20.88 -0.92 -10.14
CA SER A 31 -20.95 0.12 -11.17
C SER A 31 -20.00 1.28 -10.85
N HIS A 32 -19.55 2.02 -11.86
CA HIS A 32 -18.53 3.07 -11.73
C HIS A 32 -18.84 4.11 -10.63
N CYS A 33 -20.09 4.59 -10.55
CA CYS A 33 -20.49 5.53 -9.49
C CYS A 33 -20.50 4.88 -8.09
N ARG A 34 -20.87 3.60 -7.96
CA ARG A 34 -20.86 2.92 -6.67
C ARG A 34 -19.43 2.62 -6.22
N ALA A 35 -18.57 2.19 -7.14
CA ALA A 35 -17.16 1.94 -6.84
C ALA A 35 -16.45 3.21 -6.35
N LEU A 36 -16.72 4.36 -6.96
CA LEU A 36 -16.19 5.65 -6.52
C LEU A 36 -16.67 6.01 -5.09
N PHE A 37 -17.95 5.83 -4.81
CA PHE A 37 -18.54 6.13 -3.50
C PHE A 37 -17.97 5.23 -2.39
N TRP A 38 -17.83 3.92 -2.65
CA TRP A 38 -17.23 2.99 -1.72
C TRP A 38 -15.73 3.25 -1.49
N ASN A 39 -14.99 3.60 -2.55
CA ASN A 39 -13.59 4.00 -2.42
C ASN A 39 -13.44 5.24 -1.53
N PHE A 40 -14.32 6.23 -1.69
CA PHE A 40 -14.33 7.44 -0.86
C PHE A 40 -14.64 7.15 0.62
N ILE A 41 -15.59 6.26 0.90
CA ILE A 41 -15.88 5.82 2.27
C ILE A 41 -14.67 5.09 2.88
N SER A 42 -14.00 4.25 2.08
CA SER A 42 -12.77 3.56 2.49
C SER A 42 -11.68 4.56 2.89
N ALA A 43 -11.42 5.55 2.04
CA ALA A 43 -10.44 6.61 2.30
C ALA A 43 -10.78 7.42 3.57
N THR A 44 -12.07 7.74 3.78
CA THR A 44 -12.52 8.45 4.99
C THR A 44 -12.28 7.61 6.24
N THR A 45 -12.51 6.30 6.17
CA THR A 45 -12.27 5.37 7.29
C THR A 45 -10.78 5.30 7.63
N ALA A 46 -9.90 5.34 6.64
CA ALA A 46 -8.45 5.41 6.87
C ALA A 46 -8.05 6.68 7.64
N PHE A 47 -8.67 7.81 7.32
CA PHE A 47 -8.44 9.08 8.03
C PHE A 47 -8.90 9.02 9.50
N VAL A 48 -10.03 8.38 9.76
CA VAL A 48 -10.50 8.11 11.14
C VAL A 48 -9.50 7.21 11.88
N GLY A 49 -9.03 6.13 11.23
CA GLY A 49 -7.99 5.24 11.77
C GLY A 49 -6.69 5.98 12.08
N PHE A 50 -6.28 6.93 11.24
CA PHE A 50 -5.10 7.76 11.46
C PHE A 50 -5.24 8.64 12.71
N PHE A 51 -6.36 9.34 12.88
CA PHE A 51 -6.58 10.18 14.07
C PHE A 51 -6.60 9.35 15.37
N VAL A 52 -7.32 8.22 15.36
CA VAL A 52 -7.37 7.32 16.52
C VAL A 52 -5.97 6.75 16.80
N GLY A 53 -5.29 6.24 15.77
CA GLY A 53 -3.93 5.71 15.87
C GLY A 53 -2.95 6.75 16.42
N ALA A 54 -3.01 7.99 15.94
CA ALA A 54 -2.14 9.08 16.41
C ALA A 54 -2.35 9.40 17.90
N THR A 55 -3.59 9.39 18.38
CA THR A 55 -3.89 9.65 19.81
C THR A 55 -3.48 8.49 20.73
N VAL A 56 -3.57 7.25 20.25
CA VAL A 56 -3.31 6.03 21.03
C VAL A 56 -1.84 5.59 20.98
N SER A 57 -1.09 5.99 19.95
CA SER A 57 0.34 5.69 19.75
C SER A 57 1.29 6.42 20.72
N THR A 58 0.76 7.09 21.75
CA THR A 58 1.55 7.78 22.79
C THR A 58 2.41 6.82 23.61
N ASN A 59 1.99 5.55 23.74
CA ASN A 59 2.77 4.50 24.38
C ASN A 59 3.54 3.68 23.33
N GLU A 60 4.84 3.54 23.52
CA GLU A 60 5.72 2.79 22.62
C GLU A 60 5.30 1.33 22.42
N SER A 61 4.85 0.66 23.49
CA SER A 61 4.35 -0.72 23.40
C SER A 61 3.12 -0.81 22.49
N VAL A 62 2.19 0.16 22.58
CA VAL A 62 0.98 0.17 21.76
C VAL A 62 1.32 0.42 20.30
N ARG A 63 2.28 1.32 20.03
CA ARG A 63 2.81 1.57 18.69
C ARG A 63 3.38 0.29 18.06
N GLN A 64 4.17 -0.49 18.80
CA GLN A 64 4.71 -1.77 18.31
C GLN A 64 3.60 -2.77 17.97
N TRP A 65 2.56 -2.88 18.81
CA TRP A 65 1.41 -3.74 18.53
C TRP A 65 0.65 -3.30 17.28
N ILE A 66 0.43 -1.98 17.09
CA ILE A 66 -0.19 -1.43 15.88
C ILE A 66 0.63 -1.82 14.64
N PHE A 67 1.95 -1.64 14.67
CA PHE A 67 2.81 -2.03 13.55
C PHE A 67 2.77 -3.53 13.28
N ALA A 68 2.82 -4.38 14.31
CA ALA A 68 2.75 -5.83 14.16
C ALA A 68 1.44 -6.27 13.49
N VAL A 69 0.31 -5.68 13.89
CA VAL A 69 -1.00 -5.94 13.27
C VAL A 69 -1.02 -5.47 11.82
N THR A 70 -0.51 -4.27 11.52
CA THR A 70 -0.46 -3.72 10.16
C THR A 70 0.40 -4.58 9.22
N ILE A 71 1.60 -5.00 9.67
CA ILE A 71 2.48 -5.89 8.90
C ILE A 71 1.80 -7.24 8.66
N GLY A 72 1.12 -7.79 9.68
CA GLY A 72 0.37 -9.04 9.57
C GLY A 72 -0.77 -8.96 8.55
N MET A 73 -1.53 -7.87 8.53
CA MET A 73 -2.60 -7.62 7.56
C MET A 73 -2.06 -7.51 6.12
N PHE A 74 -0.98 -6.77 5.90
CA PHE A 74 -0.36 -6.70 4.57
C PHE A 74 0.16 -8.05 4.10
N LEU A 75 0.78 -8.82 4.98
CA LEU A 75 1.22 -10.18 4.65
C LEU A 75 0.03 -11.09 4.31
N TYR A 76 -1.07 -10.99 5.05
CA TYR A 76 -2.30 -11.73 4.77
C TYR A 76 -2.86 -11.41 3.38
N ILE A 77 -3.00 -10.13 3.03
CA ILE A 77 -3.49 -9.69 1.71
C ILE A 77 -2.54 -10.19 0.61
N ALA A 78 -1.22 -10.08 0.81
CA ALA A 78 -0.24 -10.58 -0.16
C ALA A 78 -0.33 -12.11 -0.37
N LEU A 79 -0.58 -12.87 0.69
CA LEU A 79 -0.62 -14.33 0.61
C LEU A 79 -1.99 -14.87 0.15
N VAL A 80 -3.08 -14.23 0.55
CA VAL A 80 -4.45 -14.74 0.28
C VAL A 80 -5.05 -14.12 -0.97
N ASP A 81 -4.76 -12.87 -1.30
CA ASP A 81 -5.35 -12.22 -2.48
C ASP A 81 -4.39 -12.26 -3.68
N LEU A 82 -3.12 -11.92 -3.46
CA LEU A 82 -2.14 -11.80 -4.54
C LEU A 82 -1.57 -13.15 -5.00
N LEU A 83 -1.13 -14.01 -4.07
CA LEU A 83 -0.53 -15.32 -4.40
C LEU A 83 -1.44 -16.22 -5.25
N PRO A 84 -2.74 -16.47 -4.91
CA PRO A 84 -3.58 -17.30 -5.76
C PRO A 84 -3.87 -16.62 -7.10
N THR A 85 -4.02 -15.30 -7.15
CA THR A 85 -4.18 -14.57 -8.43
C THR A 85 -3.01 -14.83 -9.38
N LEU A 86 -1.80 -15.03 -8.87
CA LEU A 86 -0.63 -15.39 -9.68
C LEU A 86 -0.58 -16.88 -10.07
N LEU A 87 -1.14 -17.78 -9.26
CA LEU A 87 -1.09 -19.23 -9.45
C LEU A 87 -2.28 -19.81 -10.23
N THR A 88 -3.45 -19.18 -10.17
CA THR A 88 -4.68 -19.68 -10.82
C THR A 88 -4.72 -19.41 -12.33
N ASP A 89 -3.88 -18.50 -12.84
CA ASP A 89 -3.75 -18.22 -14.28
C ASP A 89 -2.88 -19.31 -14.96
N THR A 90 -3.49 -20.44 -15.32
CA THR A 90 -2.83 -21.66 -15.86
C THR A 90 -2.23 -21.50 -17.28
N ASN A 91 -2.30 -20.32 -17.88
CA ASN A 91 -1.65 -20.00 -19.16
C ASN A 91 -0.21 -19.51 -18.93
N PHE A 92 0.67 -20.42 -18.53
CA PHE A 92 2.09 -20.16 -18.26
C PHE A 92 2.87 -19.83 -19.54
N LYS A 93 2.76 -18.59 -20.03
CA LYS A 93 3.77 -18.04 -20.93
C LYS A 93 4.99 -17.68 -20.10
N CYS A 94 6.15 -18.22 -20.46
CA CYS A 94 7.45 -17.94 -19.83
C CYS A 94 7.70 -16.42 -19.61
N ARG A 95 7.19 -15.58 -20.53
CA ARG A 95 7.22 -14.11 -20.44
C ARG A 95 6.51 -13.53 -19.20
N ARG A 96 5.37 -14.09 -18.78
CA ARG A 96 4.59 -13.56 -17.64
C ARG A 96 5.23 -13.96 -16.31
N PHE A 97 5.78 -15.18 -16.23
CA PHE A 97 6.57 -15.61 -15.08
C PHE A 97 7.80 -14.71 -14.87
N ILE A 98 8.53 -14.41 -15.94
CA ILE A 98 9.67 -13.48 -15.89
C ILE A 98 9.22 -12.08 -15.47
N CYS A 99 8.13 -11.56 -16.04
CA CYS A 99 7.63 -10.22 -15.73
C CYS A 99 7.16 -10.09 -14.26
N VAL A 100 6.51 -11.11 -13.71
CA VAL A 100 6.10 -11.16 -12.30
C VAL A 100 7.31 -11.24 -11.37
N ASN A 101 8.29 -12.09 -11.67
CA ASN A 101 9.51 -12.18 -10.87
C ASN A 101 10.31 -10.86 -10.91
N ILE A 102 10.42 -10.22 -12.07
CA ILE A 102 11.05 -8.89 -12.20
C ILE A 102 10.25 -7.85 -11.40
N GLY A 103 8.93 -7.83 -11.50
CA GLY A 103 8.08 -6.91 -10.73
C GLY A 103 8.24 -7.10 -9.22
N PHE A 104 8.30 -8.34 -8.76
CA PHE A 104 8.57 -8.67 -7.35
C PHE A 104 9.97 -8.22 -6.91
N LEU A 105 11.00 -8.46 -7.73
CA LEU A 105 12.37 -8.04 -7.45
C LEU A 105 12.51 -6.52 -7.39
N ILE A 106 11.84 -5.81 -8.31
CA ILE A 106 11.77 -4.35 -8.33
C ILE A 106 11.05 -3.85 -7.07
N GLY A 107 9.94 -4.46 -6.69
CA GLY A 107 9.22 -4.12 -5.46
C GLY A 107 10.11 -4.24 -4.21
N ILE A 108 10.84 -5.36 -4.08
CA ILE A 108 11.82 -5.54 -3.00
C ILE A 108 12.93 -4.48 -3.07
N ALA A 109 13.48 -4.22 -4.26
CA ALA A 109 14.54 -3.23 -4.43
C ALA A 109 14.09 -1.82 -4.04
N ILE A 110 12.86 -1.42 -4.39
CA ILE A 110 12.27 -0.14 -4.01
C ILE A 110 12.07 -0.07 -2.48
N MET A 111 11.52 -1.11 -1.86
CA MET A 111 11.34 -1.16 -0.41
C MET A 111 12.67 -1.09 0.35
N PHE A 112 13.69 -1.80 -0.14
CA PHE A 112 15.03 -1.76 0.43
C PHE A 112 15.69 -0.38 0.28
N LEU A 113 15.50 0.26 -0.87
CA LEU A 113 16.00 1.61 -1.11
C LEU A 113 15.30 2.61 -0.17
N LEU A 114 13.97 2.53 0.00
CA LEU A 114 13.24 3.36 0.96
C LEU A 114 13.77 3.21 2.39
N ALA A 115 14.04 1.98 2.84
CA ALA A 115 14.62 1.73 4.16
C ALA A 115 15.98 2.43 4.34
N ILE A 116 16.86 2.37 3.34
CA ILE A 116 18.17 3.06 3.37
C ILE A 116 18.00 4.59 3.41
N PHE A 117 17.03 5.13 2.68
CA PHE A 117 16.76 6.57 2.67
C PHE A 117 16.14 7.04 4.00
N GLU A 118 15.35 6.20 4.68
CA GLU A 118 14.82 6.48 6.01
C GLU A 118 15.95 6.62 7.04
N ASP A 119 16.89 5.66 7.08
CA ASP A 119 18.07 5.73 7.97
C ASP A 119 18.89 7.01 7.74
N LYS A 120 19.09 7.40 6.48
CA LYS A 120 19.80 8.63 6.11
C LYS A 120 19.07 9.91 6.52
N LEU A 121 17.74 9.91 6.52
CA LEU A 121 16.93 11.06 6.95
C LEU A 121 16.96 11.23 8.47
N ILE A 122 17.06 10.13 9.21
CA ILE A 122 17.17 10.16 10.67
C ILE A 122 18.56 10.69 11.11
N GLU A 123 19.64 10.31 10.43
CA GLU A 123 21.01 10.81 10.72
C GLU A 123 21.22 12.30 10.37
N LEU A 124 20.52 12.84 9.37
CA LEU A 124 20.63 14.26 8.98
C LEU A 124 19.78 15.20 9.85
N GLY A 125 18.87 14.64 10.67
CA GLY A 125 17.96 15.37 11.55
C GLY A 125 18.39 15.48 13.02
N SER A 126 19.51 14.85 13.40
CA SER A 126 20.17 14.94 14.73
C SER A 126 21.43 15.79 14.69
#